data_AF-A0A8B6HA54-F1
#
_entry.id   AF-A0A8B6HA54-F1
#
_cell.length_a   1.000
_cell.length_b   1.000
_cell.length_c   1.000
_cell.angle_alpha   90.00
_cell.angle_beta   90.00
_cell.angle_gamma   90.00
#
_symmetry.space_group_name_H-M   'P 1'
#
loop_
_entity.id
_entity.type
_entity.pdbx_description
1 polymer ?
#
loop_
_entity_poly.entity_id
_entity_poly.type
_entity_poly.pdbx_seq_one_letter_code
_entity_poly.pdbx_strand_id
1 'polypeptide(L)'
;MLNQVAINVKLYRSRPEFALMTSEKDPNFQVIIDDIVLKVCKIRLNPAVIMAHAQKLQTTNARYPYTRTEVRLISIPAGSLSFNYNNLFNGLRPTRCVIAFTESASSSGSYTLNPFNFQHFNLSQITLKLNQVPVGGNIMQLNYGATSRTILPAFNSMFGVINKWMRDSGNQLSRNDIAGGKCFILF
;
A
#
# COMPACT_ATOMS: atom_id res chain seq x y z
N MET A 1 -2.39 9.09 -23.11
CA MET A 1 -1.36 10.16 -23.22
C MET A 1 -1.36 10.67 -24.64
N LEU A 2 -1.06 11.95 -24.84
CA LEU A 2 -0.91 12.52 -26.19
C LEU A 2 0.36 12.00 -26.85
N ASN A 3 0.44 12.17 -28.17
CA ASN A 3 1.66 11.89 -28.90
C ASN A 3 2.78 12.82 -28.42
N GLN A 4 4.03 12.35 -28.51
CA GLN A 4 5.24 13.11 -28.13
C GLN A 4 5.37 13.46 -26.64
N VAL A 5 4.61 12.82 -25.75
CA VAL A 5 4.83 12.90 -24.30
C VAL A 5 5.85 11.83 -23.90
N ALA A 6 7.02 12.26 -23.38
CA ALA A 6 8.05 11.35 -22.89
C ALA A 6 7.60 10.66 -21.59
N ILE A 7 7.82 9.34 -21.50
CA ILE A 7 7.57 8.55 -20.29
C ILE A 7 8.92 8.02 -19.81
N ASN A 8 9.28 8.32 -18.58
CA ASN A 8 10.46 7.76 -17.93
C ASN A 8 10.03 6.70 -16.93
N VAL A 9 10.51 5.47 -17.11
CA VAL A 9 10.24 4.35 -16.20
C VAL A 9 11.54 4.02 -15.46
N LYS A 10 11.50 4.11 -14.14
CA LYS A 10 12.61 3.68 -13.26
C LYS A 10 12.15 2.47 -12.46
N LEU A 11 12.93 1.41 -12.51
CA LEU A 11 12.72 0.20 -11.72
C LEU A 11 13.82 0.14 -10.67
N TYR A 12 13.42 -0.06 -9.41
CA TYR A 12 14.35 -0.26 -8.30
C TYR A 12 14.29 -1.73 -7.92
N ARG A 13 15.45 -2.38 -7.93
CA ARG A 13 15.56 -3.79 -7.59
C ARG A 13 15.68 -3.95 -6.07
N SER A 14 14.83 -4.78 -5.49
CA SER A 14 14.93 -5.20 -4.09
C SER A 14 16.16 -6.09 -3.86
N ARG A 15 16.67 -6.10 -2.64
CA ARG A 15 17.78 -6.98 -2.25
C ARG A 15 17.36 -8.46 -2.33
N PRO A 16 18.27 -9.39 -2.63
CA PRO A 16 17.97 -10.83 -2.64
C PRO A 16 17.38 -11.33 -1.32
N GLU A 17 17.87 -10.81 -0.17
CA GLU A 17 17.36 -11.20 1.16
C GLU A 17 15.90 -10.78 1.40
N PHE A 18 15.39 -9.83 0.62
CA PHE A 18 13.98 -9.43 0.65
C PHE A 18 13.13 -10.21 -0.36
N ALA A 19 13.72 -10.58 -1.49
CA ALA A 19 13.01 -11.24 -2.59
C ALA A 19 12.90 -12.76 -2.43
N LEU A 20 13.81 -13.37 -1.68
CA LEU A 20 13.90 -14.82 -1.50
C LEU A 20 13.68 -15.20 -0.03
N MET A 21 12.99 -16.31 0.18
CA MET A 21 12.78 -16.91 1.50
C MET A 21 13.37 -18.32 1.53
N THR A 22 14.15 -18.63 2.56
CA THR A 22 14.73 -19.95 2.79
C THR A 22 14.84 -20.25 4.29
N SER A 23 14.98 -21.51 4.64
CA SER A 23 15.32 -21.92 6.00
C SER A 23 16.83 -21.80 6.32
N GLU A 24 17.68 -21.61 5.31
CA GLU A 24 19.13 -21.45 5.50
C GLU A 24 19.47 -20.04 5.98
N LYS A 25 20.44 -19.93 6.90
CA LYS A 25 20.78 -18.65 7.54
C LYS A 25 21.49 -17.66 6.60
N ASP A 26 22.21 -18.13 5.60
CA ASP A 26 22.98 -17.28 4.67
C ASP A 26 23.23 -17.99 3.31
N PRO A 27 22.19 -18.34 2.54
CA PRO A 27 22.44 -18.84 1.21
C PRO A 27 22.96 -17.73 0.30
N ASN A 28 23.91 -18.05 -0.56
CA ASN A 28 24.37 -17.14 -1.60
C ASN A 28 23.44 -17.20 -2.84
N PHE A 29 22.12 -17.09 -2.62
CA PHE A 29 21.16 -17.11 -3.72
C PHE A 29 21.09 -15.74 -4.40
N GLN A 30 21.14 -15.75 -5.73
CA GLN A 30 21.04 -14.55 -6.54
C GLN A 30 19.82 -14.64 -7.44
N VAL A 31 19.01 -13.58 -7.43
CA VAL A 31 17.96 -13.40 -8.44
C VAL A 31 18.63 -12.89 -9.72
N ILE A 32 18.53 -13.61 -10.82
CA ILE A 32 18.99 -13.12 -12.13
C ILE A 32 17.74 -12.71 -12.89
N ILE A 33 17.75 -11.50 -13.45
CA ILE A 33 16.68 -11.02 -14.31
C ILE A 33 17.25 -11.11 -15.73
N ASP A 34 16.79 -12.09 -16.50
CA ASP A 34 17.30 -12.33 -17.84
C ASP A 34 16.83 -11.23 -18.81
N ASP A 35 15.51 -11.00 -18.87
CA ASP A 35 14.91 -10.01 -19.75
C ASP A 35 13.81 -9.20 -19.06
N ILE A 36 13.77 -7.89 -19.36
CA ILE A 36 12.71 -6.98 -18.93
C ILE A 36 12.06 -6.39 -20.17
N VAL A 37 10.78 -6.70 -20.39
CA VAL A 37 10.02 -6.20 -21.55
C VAL A 37 8.89 -5.29 -21.08
N LEU A 38 8.90 -4.04 -21.54
CA LEU A 38 7.79 -3.10 -21.35
C LEU A 38 6.86 -3.13 -22.57
N LYS A 39 5.62 -3.61 -22.38
CA LYS A 39 4.57 -3.59 -23.41
C LYS A 39 3.64 -2.39 -23.18
N VAL A 40 3.51 -1.52 -24.17
CA VAL A 40 2.62 -0.35 -24.12
C VAL A 40 1.58 -0.44 -25.23
N CYS A 41 0.30 -0.25 -24.88
CA CYS A 41 -0.77 -0.20 -25.86
C CYS A 41 -0.83 1.19 -26.52
N LYS A 42 -0.71 1.23 -27.85
CA LYS A 42 -0.90 2.44 -28.66
C LYS A 42 -2.21 2.32 -29.44
N ILE A 43 -3.10 3.30 -29.25
CA ILE A 43 -4.37 3.36 -29.97
C ILE A 43 -4.17 4.18 -31.24
N ARG A 44 -4.63 3.66 -32.38
CA ARG A 44 -4.72 4.42 -33.65
C ARG A 44 -6.05 5.16 -33.67
N LEU A 45 -6.02 6.48 -33.80
CA LEU A 45 -7.21 7.33 -33.84
C LEU A 45 -7.49 7.79 -35.28
N ASN A 46 -8.76 8.07 -35.57
CA ASN A 46 -9.15 8.71 -36.83
C ASN A 46 -8.49 10.10 -36.95
N PRO A 47 -7.89 10.46 -38.10
CA PRO A 47 -7.28 11.78 -38.33
C PRO A 47 -8.15 12.98 -37.93
N ALA A 48 -9.47 12.91 -38.13
CA ALA A 48 -10.39 13.99 -37.76
C ALA A 48 -10.36 14.29 -36.24
N VAL A 49 -10.24 13.24 -35.42
CA VAL A 49 -10.17 13.36 -33.95
C VAL A 49 -8.83 13.95 -33.52
N ILE A 50 -7.74 13.61 -34.23
CA ILE A 50 -6.40 14.16 -33.97
C ILE A 50 -6.40 15.67 -34.23
N MET A 51 -6.98 16.12 -35.35
CA MET A 51 -7.09 17.55 -35.67
C MET A 51 -7.95 18.30 -34.65
N ALA A 52 -9.09 17.74 -34.26
CA ALA A 52 -9.95 18.32 -33.23
C ALA A 52 -9.22 18.45 -31.88
N HIS A 53 -8.45 17.43 -31.48
CA HIS A 53 -7.61 17.53 -30.28
C HIS A 53 -6.50 18.59 -30.42
N ALA A 54 -5.85 18.70 -31.57
CA ALA A 54 -4.81 19.72 -31.81
C ALA A 54 -5.37 21.14 -31.68
N GLN A 55 -6.55 21.41 -32.24
CA GLN A 55 -7.23 22.70 -32.07
C GLN A 55 -7.60 22.97 -30.61
N LYS A 56 -8.10 21.95 -29.90
CA LYS A 56 -8.49 22.09 -28.49
C LYS A 56 -7.29 22.28 -27.55
N LEU A 57 -6.13 21.74 -27.91
CA LEU A 57 -4.88 21.92 -27.15
C LEU A 57 -4.26 23.31 -27.30
N GLN A 58 -4.65 24.08 -28.33
CA GLN A 58 -4.26 25.48 -28.45
C GLN A 58 -4.96 26.36 -27.40
N THR A 59 -6.16 25.97 -26.97
CA THR A 59 -6.97 26.74 -25.99
C THR A 59 -6.97 26.13 -24.60
N THR A 60 -6.82 24.81 -24.48
CA THR A 60 -6.96 24.08 -23.21
C THR A 60 -5.82 23.10 -22.98
N ASN A 61 -5.21 23.15 -21.79
CA ASN A 61 -4.15 22.22 -21.41
C ASN A 61 -4.67 20.80 -21.20
N ALA A 62 -3.91 19.81 -21.67
CA ALA A 62 -4.15 18.41 -21.37
C ALA A 62 -3.89 18.14 -19.87
N ARG A 63 -4.87 17.53 -19.19
CA ARG A 63 -4.74 17.10 -17.79
C ARG A 63 -4.65 15.59 -17.71
N TYR A 64 -3.64 15.08 -17.00
CA TYR A 64 -3.44 13.65 -16.79
C TYR A 64 -3.57 13.33 -15.29
N PRO A 65 -4.76 12.98 -14.80
CA PRO A 65 -4.90 12.55 -13.42
C PRO A 65 -4.13 11.24 -13.23
N TYR A 66 -3.28 11.19 -12.22
CA TYR A 66 -2.58 9.98 -11.82
C TYR A 66 -2.63 9.85 -10.30
N THR A 67 -2.61 8.61 -9.83
CA THR A 67 -2.53 8.30 -8.41
C THR A 67 -1.08 8.00 -8.07
N ARG A 68 -0.54 8.72 -7.08
CA ARG A 68 0.79 8.47 -6.54
C ARG A 68 0.67 7.71 -5.23
N THR A 69 1.42 6.62 -5.10
CA THR A 69 1.56 5.88 -3.85
C THR A 69 2.91 6.20 -3.24
N GLU A 70 2.93 6.54 -1.95
CA GLU A 70 4.15 6.74 -1.18
C GLU A 70 4.19 5.74 -0.02
N VAL A 71 5.32 5.07 0.16
CA VAL A 71 5.55 4.15 1.28
C VAL A 71 6.52 4.83 2.24
N ARG A 72 6.17 4.87 3.53
CA ARG A 72 7.05 5.38 4.60
C ARG A 72 7.27 4.27 5.61
N LEU A 73 8.53 4.02 5.92
CA LEU A 73 8.93 3.08 6.95
C LEU A 73 9.18 3.87 8.24
N ILE A 74 8.55 3.42 9.32
CA ILE A 74 8.69 4.03 10.65
C ILE A 74 9.06 2.91 11.62
N SER A 75 10.17 3.09 12.33
CA SER A 75 10.62 2.15 13.35
C SER A 75 10.06 2.54 14.71
N ILE A 76 9.40 1.59 15.37
CA ILE A 76 8.87 1.74 16.73
C ILE A 76 9.78 0.93 17.67
N PRO A 77 10.32 1.53 18.74
CA PRO A 77 11.17 0.82 19.68
C PRO A 77 10.38 -0.24 20.47
N ALA A 78 11.04 -1.36 20.76
CA ALA A 78 10.45 -2.42 21.58
C ALA A 78 10.10 -1.89 22.99
N GLY A 79 8.96 -2.32 23.53
CA GLY A 79 8.46 -1.90 24.84
C GLY A 79 7.69 -0.57 24.84
N SER A 80 7.55 0.11 23.69
CA SER A 80 6.71 1.32 23.61
C SER A 80 5.23 0.97 23.74
N LEU A 81 4.55 1.55 24.75
CA LEU A 81 3.11 1.37 24.96
C LEU A 81 2.27 2.34 24.12
N SER A 82 2.83 3.49 23.76
CA SER A 82 2.18 4.49 22.92
C SER A 82 3.17 5.03 21.91
N PHE A 83 2.69 5.30 20.70
CA PHE A 83 3.49 5.87 19.63
C PHE A 83 2.64 6.86 18.86
N ASN A 84 3.11 8.10 18.76
CA ASN A 84 2.43 9.16 18.01
C ASN A 84 3.38 9.68 16.94
N TYR A 85 3.00 9.50 15.68
CA TYR A 85 3.75 10.03 14.54
C TYR A 85 3.03 11.26 14.00
N ASN A 86 3.55 12.44 14.34
CA ASN A 86 3.02 13.70 13.86
C ASN A 86 3.50 13.95 12.42
N ASN A 87 2.65 14.60 11.64
CA ASN A 87 3.00 15.05 10.29
C ASN A 87 3.37 13.91 9.31
N LEU A 88 2.47 12.93 9.18
CA LEU A 88 2.59 11.79 8.26
C LEU A 88 2.88 12.21 6.80
N PHE A 89 2.21 13.27 6.34
CA PHE A 89 2.34 13.78 4.97
C PHE A 89 2.48 15.30 4.99
N ASN A 90 3.58 15.78 4.40
CA ASN A 90 3.81 17.20 4.17
C ASN A 90 3.20 17.61 2.83
N GLY A 91 2.09 18.35 2.87
CA GLY A 91 1.44 18.91 1.68
C GLY A 91 0.30 18.08 1.14
N LEU A 92 0.57 17.17 0.19
CA LEU A 92 -0.47 16.39 -0.48
C LEU A 92 -1.15 15.41 0.49
N ARG A 93 -2.47 15.53 0.61
CA ARG A 93 -3.27 14.61 1.42
C ARG A 93 -3.53 13.32 0.63
N PRO A 94 -3.19 12.15 1.16
CA PRO A 94 -3.55 10.89 0.52
C PRO A 94 -5.07 10.69 0.55
N THR A 95 -5.60 10.02 -0.48
CA THR A 95 -7.01 9.60 -0.51
C THR A 95 -7.25 8.33 0.30
N ARG A 96 -6.19 7.55 0.56
CA ARG A 96 -6.22 6.27 1.27
C ARG A 96 -4.93 6.09 2.06
N CYS A 97 -5.06 5.62 3.30
CA CYS A 97 -3.92 5.28 4.13
C CYS A 97 -3.97 3.80 4.49
N VAL A 98 -2.90 3.07 4.18
CA VAL A 98 -2.71 1.67 4.60
C VAL A 98 -1.60 1.65 5.63
N ILE A 99 -1.90 1.13 6.81
CA ILE A 99 -0.96 0.95 7.89
C ILE A 99 -0.82 -0.55 8.14
N ALA A 100 0.41 -1.02 8.14
CA ALA A 100 0.74 -2.39 8.43
C ALA A 100 2.03 -2.42 9.25
N PHE A 101 2.15 -3.40 10.13
CA PHE A 101 3.31 -3.57 10.98
C PHE A 101 4.04 -4.84 10.56
N THR A 102 5.36 -4.78 10.60
CA THR A 102 6.23 -5.92 10.35
C THR A 102 7.44 -5.81 11.27
N GLU A 103 8.17 -6.90 11.42
CA GLU A 103 9.40 -6.90 12.18
C GLU A 103 10.47 -6.06 11.47
N SER A 104 11.31 -5.34 12.21
CA SER A 104 12.34 -4.51 11.59
C SER A 104 13.29 -5.34 10.72
N ALA A 105 13.68 -6.53 11.20
CA ALA A 105 14.57 -7.46 10.50
C ALA A 105 13.98 -7.99 9.18
N SER A 106 12.66 -8.22 9.10
CA SER A 106 12.02 -8.63 7.85
C SER A 106 11.97 -7.47 6.85
N SER A 107 11.76 -6.24 7.32
CA SER A 107 11.73 -5.05 6.45
C SER A 107 13.09 -4.68 5.84
N SER A 108 14.19 -4.93 6.56
CA SER A 108 15.56 -4.71 6.06
C SER A 108 16.04 -5.78 5.07
N GLY A 109 15.35 -6.92 5.03
CA GLY A 109 15.74 -8.13 4.29
C GLY A 109 16.33 -9.16 5.24
N SER A 110 15.73 -10.35 5.25
CA SER A 110 16.21 -11.53 5.97
C SER A 110 15.66 -12.77 5.26
N TYR A 111 16.52 -13.75 5.00
CA TYR A 111 16.13 -14.95 4.30
C TYR A 111 15.13 -15.82 5.08
N THR A 112 15.18 -15.77 6.41
CA THR A 112 14.35 -16.62 7.28
C THR A 112 13.00 -16.01 7.62
N LEU A 113 12.86 -14.69 7.46
CA LEU A 113 11.67 -13.95 7.85
C LEU A 113 10.88 -13.49 6.63
N ASN A 114 9.55 -13.50 6.74
CA ASN A 114 8.68 -13.04 5.67
C ASN A 114 8.41 -11.53 5.79
N PRO A 115 8.84 -10.68 4.83
CA PRO A 115 8.52 -9.25 4.83
C PRO A 115 7.03 -8.96 4.63
N PHE A 116 6.27 -9.89 4.06
CA PHE A 116 4.83 -9.76 3.81
C PHE A 116 3.97 -10.36 4.94
N ASN A 117 4.59 -10.81 6.03
CA ASN A 117 3.85 -11.26 7.22
C ASN A 117 3.56 -10.04 8.12
N PHE A 118 2.36 -9.50 8.00
CA PHE A 118 1.94 -8.28 8.70
C PHE A 118 1.30 -8.58 10.05
N GLN A 119 2.16 -8.70 11.06
CA GLN A 119 1.73 -9.01 12.42
C GLN A 119 1.07 -7.81 13.09
N HIS A 120 0.18 -8.07 14.04
CA HIS A 120 -0.53 -7.03 14.77
C HIS A 120 0.21 -6.53 16.03
N PHE A 121 1.24 -7.24 16.50
CA PHE A 121 2.04 -6.90 17.70
C PHE A 121 1.21 -6.50 18.93
N ASN A 122 0.07 -7.17 19.15
CA ASN A 122 -0.88 -6.87 20.24
C ASN A 122 -1.34 -5.40 20.32
N LEU A 123 -1.42 -4.71 19.17
CA LEU A 123 -1.89 -3.33 19.11
C LEU A 123 -3.33 -3.19 19.62
N SER A 124 -3.54 -2.38 20.65
CA SER A 124 -4.85 -2.22 21.31
C SER A 124 -5.71 -1.13 20.68
N GLN A 125 -5.11 -0.05 20.21
CA GLN A 125 -5.82 1.12 19.68
C GLN A 125 -5.02 1.81 18.57
N ILE A 126 -5.71 2.23 17.52
CA ILE A 126 -5.13 3.03 16.44
C ILE A 126 -6.10 4.14 16.03
N THR A 127 -5.56 5.32 15.74
CA THR A 127 -6.35 6.48 15.31
C THR A 127 -5.54 7.30 14.33
N LEU A 128 -6.12 7.58 13.16
CA LEU A 128 -5.61 8.57 12.24
C LEU A 128 -6.29 9.90 12.54
N LYS A 129 -5.51 10.96 12.78
CA LYS A 129 -6.02 12.30 13.00
C LYS A 129 -5.62 13.22 11.86
N LEU A 130 -6.57 14.04 11.42
CA LEU A 130 -6.36 15.13 10.49
C LEU A 130 -6.70 16.44 11.21
N ASN A 131 -5.74 17.34 11.35
CA ASN A 131 -5.91 18.61 12.06
C ASN A 131 -6.56 18.42 13.46
N GLN A 132 -6.09 17.42 14.21
CA GLN A 132 -6.63 17.00 15.52
C GLN A 132 -8.03 16.37 15.53
N VAL A 133 -8.70 16.26 14.37
CA VAL A 133 -9.98 15.57 14.23
C VAL A 133 -9.75 14.13 13.78
N PRO A 134 -10.34 13.10 14.43
CA PRO A 134 -10.18 11.72 14.01
C PRO A 134 -10.82 11.48 12.64
N VAL A 135 -10.09 10.81 11.75
CA VAL A 135 -10.54 10.37 10.42
C VAL A 135 -11.07 8.94 10.55
N GLY A 136 -12.25 8.67 10.00
CA GLY A 136 -12.88 7.34 10.08
C GLY A 136 -13.79 7.14 11.30
N GLY A 137 -14.13 8.22 12.02
CA GLY A 137 -15.07 8.19 13.15
C GLY A 137 -14.37 7.89 14.48
N ASN A 138 -14.91 6.93 15.23
CA ASN A 138 -14.40 6.56 16.55
C ASN A 138 -13.03 5.87 16.46
N ILE A 139 -12.28 5.94 17.57
CA ILE A 139 -11.00 5.23 17.73
C ILE A 139 -11.23 3.74 17.45
N MET A 140 -10.42 3.16 16.55
CA MET A 140 -10.46 1.72 16.30
C MET A 140 -9.76 1.02 17.46
N GLN A 141 -10.57 0.40 18.32
CA GLN A 141 -10.10 -0.51 19.36
C GLN A 141 -9.93 -1.90 18.75
N LEU A 142 -8.78 -2.52 18.99
CA LEU A 142 -8.38 -3.79 18.42
C LEU A 142 -8.08 -4.75 19.56
N ASN A 143 -8.80 -5.87 19.61
CA ASN A 143 -8.53 -6.96 20.54
C ASN A 143 -8.56 -8.25 19.72
N TYR A 144 -7.43 -8.96 19.70
CA TYR A 144 -7.19 -10.11 18.84
C TYR A 144 -7.67 -11.44 19.45
N GLY A 145 -8.34 -11.42 20.61
CA GLY A 145 -8.95 -12.61 21.18
C GLY A 145 -10.01 -13.21 20.26
N ALA A 146 -10.08 -14.53 20.19
CA ALA A 146 -11.02 -15.26 19.33
C ALA A 146 -12.51 -14.84 19.52
N THR A 147 -12.87 -14.41 20.73
CA THR A 147 -14.23 -13.98 21.11
C THR A 147 -14.49 -12.48 20.85
N SER A 148 -13.45 -11.68 20.64
CA SER A 148 -13.52 -10.22 20.67
C SER A 148 -14.02 -9.63 19.34
N ARG A 149 -15.23 -9.04 19.34
CA ARG A 149 -15.88 -8.43 18.16
C ARG A 149 -15.25 -7.11 17.68
N THR A 150 -14.22 -6.63 18.36
CA THR A 150 -13.60 -5.32 18.09
C THR A 150 -12.75 -5.28 16.81
N ILE A 151 -12.45 -6.43 16.20
CA ILE A 151 -11.75 -6.51 14.91
C ILE A 151 -12.67 -6.18 13.72
N LEU A 152 -14.00 -6.26 13.90
CA LEU A 152 -14.97 -6.06 12.80
C LEU A 152 -14.85 -4.68 12.13
N PRO A 153 -14.73 -3.56 12.85
CA PRO A 153 -14.52 -2.25 12.24
C PRO A 153 -13.29 -2.18 11.34
N ALA A 154 -12.15 -2.76 11.76
CA ALA A 154 -10.94 -2.80 10.95
C ALA A 154 -11.07 -3.74 9.73
N PHE A 155 -11.80 -4.85 9.88
CA PHE A 155 -12.12 -5.72 8.75
C PHE A 155 -13.02 -5.01 7.73
N ASN A 156 -14.04 -4.28 8.20
CA ASN A 156 -14.96 -3.54 7.34
C ASN A 156 -14.29 -2.34 6.67
N SER A 157 -13.42 -1.61 7.38
CA SER A 157 -12.68 -0.49 6.80
C SER A 157 -11.80 -0.94 5.64
N MET A 158 -11.24 -2.15 5.72
CA MET A 158 -10.48 -2.74 4.63
C MET A 158 -11.29 -2.91 3.34
N PHE A 159 -12.53 -3.40 3.41
CA PHE A 159 -13.37 -3.51 2.21
C PHE A 159 -13.75 -2.14 1.62
N GLY A 160 -13.95 -1.14 2.48
CA GLY A 160 -14.16 0.24 2.06
C GLY A 160 -12.97 0.78 1.27
N VAL A 161 -11.77 0.66 1.81
CA VAL A 161 -10.54 1.21 1.20
C VAL A 161 -10.07 0.40 -0.02
N ILE A 162 -10.41 -0.89 -0.13
CA ILE A 162 -10.09 -1.69 -1.32
C ILE A 162 -11.14 -1.50 -2.44
N ASN A 163 -12.19 -0.67 -2.24
CA ASN A 163 -13.35 -0.54 -3.14
C ASN A 163 -14.04 -1.89 -3.44
N LYS A 164 -14.00 -2.82 -2.49
CA LYS A 164 -14.66 -4.13 -2.59
C LYS A 164 -15.93 -4.21 -1.74
N TRP A 165 -16.26 -3.13 -1.04
CA TRP A 165 -17.54 -3.01 -0.34
C TRP A 165 -18.71 -3.24 -1.31
N MET A 166 -19.60 -4.17 -0.95
CA MET A 166 -20.80 -4.54 -1.73
C MET A 166 -20.51 -5.03 -3.16
N ARG A 167 -19.29 -5.49 -3.44
CA ARG A 167 -18.98 -6.18 -4.69
C ARG A 167 -18.91 -7.68 -4.47
N ASP A 168 -19.28 -8.45 -5.49
CA ASP A 168 -19.11 -9.90 -5.53
C ASP A 168 -17.63 -10.27 -5.79
N SER A 169 -16.74 -9.68 -5.00
CA SER A 169 -15.30 -9.90 -5.08
C SER A 169 -14.72 -9.70 -3.68
N GLY A 170 -14.23 -10.78 -3.08
CA GLY A 170 -13.58 -10.74 -1.77
C GLY A 170 -12.10 -10.37 -1.84
N ASN A 171 -11.45 -10.36 -0.68
CA ASN A 171 -10.01 -10.20 -0.48
C ASN A 171 -9.32 -11.48 0.03
N GLN A 172 -10.04 -12.62 0.05
CA GLN A 172 -9.58 -13.93 0.55
C GLN A 172 -9.03 -13.93 1.99
N LEU A 173 -9.29 -12.85 2.75
CA LEU A 173 -8.90 -12.75 4.16
C LEU A 173 -10.13 -12.97 5.02
N SER A 174 -10.05 -13.90 5.96
CA SER A 174 -11.05 -14.05 7.01
C SER A 174 -10.72 -13.15 8.20
N ARG A 175 -11.69 -12.93 9.08
CA ARG A 175 -11.46 -12.26 10.36
C ARG A 175 -10.39 -12.97 11.20
N ASN A 176 -10.33 -14.30 11.13
CA ASN A 176 -9.36 -15.09 11.88
C ASN A 176 -7.95 -14.95 11.30
N ASP A 177 -7.81 -14.75 9.99
CA ASP A 177 -6.53 -14.44 9.35
C ASP A 177 -5.94 -13.12 9.86
N ILE A 178 -6.79 -12.12 10.14
CA ILE A 178 -6.35 -10.84 10.70
C ILE A 178 -5.85 -11.01 12.13
N ALA A 179 -6.53 -11.83 12.93
CA ALA A 179 -6.07 -12.20 14.26
C ALA A 179 -4.79 -13.05 14.24
N GLY A 180 -4.57 -13.83 13.17
CA GLY A 180 -3.42 -14.70 12.99
C GLY A 180 -2.18 -14.07 12.34
N GLY A 181 -2.16 -12.74 12.13
CA GLY A 181 -0.98 -12.04 11.60
C GLY A 181 -1.05 -11.61 10.13
N LYS A 182 -2.24 -11.46 9.55
CA LYS A 182 -2.45 -10.75 8.28
C LYS A 182 -3.21 -9.43 8.53
N CYS A 183 -2.67 -8.58 9.41
CA CYS A 183 -3.35 -7.39 9.87
C CYS A 183 -2.96 -6.15 9.03
N PHE A 184 -3.93 -5.68 8.24
CA PHE A 184 -3.86 -4.37 7.59
C PHE A 184 -4.91 -3.47 8.22
N ILE A 185 -4.49 -2.27 8.63
CA ILE A 185 -5.40 -1.24 9.14
C ILE A 185 -5.50 -0.16 8.06
N LEU A 186 -6.72 0.05 7.57
CA LEU A 186 -6.99 0.98 6.49
C LEU A 186 -7.88 2.13 6.97
N PHE A 187 -7.53 3.34 6.53
CA PHE A 187 -8.23 4.61 6.76
C PHE A 187 -8.51 5.31 5.44
#